data_AF-A0AAW0AXY2-F1
#
_entry.id   AF-A0AAW0AXY2-F1
#
_cell.length_a   1.000
_cell.length_b   1.000
_cell.length_c   1.000
_cell.angle_alpha   90.00
_cell.angle_beta   90.00
_cell.angle_gamma   90.00
#
_symmetry.space_group_name_H-M   'P 1'
#
loop_
_entity.id
_entity.type
_entity.pdbx_description
1 polymer ?
#
loop_
_entity_poly.entity_id
_entity_poly.type
_entity_poly.pdbx_seq_one_letter_code
_entity_poly.pdbx_strand_id
1 'polypeptide(L)'
;MFSTRFIALLVASIATLALAKPTAAVAPAPDVPGDTINACADLNYTGNCDIVAFVDGLCIQMPSRQVNSMTSVQVPAGWACTFYDAKSSIACDPSTGFNTLLLRPQKVT
;
A
#
# COMPACT_ATOMS: atom_id res chain seq x y z
N MET A 1 -10.45 18.10 70.18
CA MET A 1 -9.71 18.42 68.94
C MET A 1 -10.01 17.33 67.91
N PHE A 2 -10.84 17.59 66.92
CA PHE A 2 -10.85 16.85 65.65
C PHE A 2 -11.29 17.83 64.56
N SER A 3 -10.31 18.31 63.79
CA SER A 3 -10.50 19.16 62.62
C SER A 3 -10.27 18.29 61.40
N THR A 4 -11.31 18.04 60.61
CA THR A 4 -11.22 17.24 59.40
C THR A 4 -11.61 18.11 58.23
N ARG A 5 -10.60 18.67 57.56
CA ARG A 5 -10.75 19.27 56.22
C ARG A 5 -10.75 18.14 55.21
N PHE A 6 -11.79 18.04 54.38
CA PHE A 6 -11.73 17.27 53.13
C PHE A 6 -12.19 18.17 51.99
N ILE A 7 -11.21 18.60 51.19
CA ILE A 7 -11.39 19.26 49.91
C ILE A 7 -11.66 18.17 48.89
N ALA A 8 -12.80 18.21 48.21
CA ALA A 8 -13.00 17.51 46.96
C ALA A 8 -14.16 18.14 46.20
N LEU A 9 -13.87 18.90 45.16
CA LEU A 9 -14.77 18.91 44.00
C LEU A 9 -13.91 18.89 42.75
N LEU A 10 -14.00 17.74 42.08
CA LEU A 10 -13.29 17.40 40.87
C LEU A 10 -13.62 18.40 39.75
N VAL A 11 -12.57 18.72 39.02
CA VAL A 11 -12.58 19.45 37.76
C VAL A 11 -13.53 18.76 36.78
N ALA A 12 -14.58 19.46 36.37
CA ALA A 12 -15.44 19.06 35.27
C ALA A 12 -14.69 19.25 33.94
N SER A 13 -13.91 18.24 33.54
CA SER A 13 -13.31 18.19 32.20
C SER A 13 -14.40 17.83 31.19
N ILE A 14 -14.98 18.86 30.56
CA ILE A 14 -15.85 18.70 29.39
C ILE A 14 -14.93 18.30 28.24
N ALA A 15 -14.76 17.00 28.02
CA ALA A 15 -14.10 16.50 26.82
C ALA A 15 -14.96 16.88 25.61
N THR A 16 -14.52 17.87 24.85
CA THR A 16 -15.04 18.16 23.52
C THR A 16 -14.76 16.94 22.64
N LEU A 17 -15.78 16.10 22.43
CA LEU A 17 -15.75 15.09 21.39
C LEU A 17 -15.70 15.83 20.04
N ALA A 18 -14.50 16.00 19.51
CA ALA A 18 -14.33 16.33 18.11
C ALA A 18 -14.97 15.19 17.31
N LEU A 19 -16.08 15.50 16.65
CA LEU A 19 -16.79 14.58 15.77
C LEU A 19 -15.82 14.22 14.64
N ALA A 20 -15.21 13.04 14.71
CA ALA A 20 -14.37 12.54 13.65
C ALA A 20 -15.23 12.45 12.39
N LYS A 21 -14.93 13.28 11.39
CA LYS A 21 -15.55 13.20 10.07
C LYS A 21 -15.32 11.77 9.57
N PRO A 22 -16.38 11.00 9.24
CA PRO A 22 -16.18 9.65 8.73
C PRO A 22 -15.29 9.76 7.50
N THR A 23 -14.11 9.14 7.57
CA THR A 23 -13.28 8.99 6.38
C THR A 23 -14.10 8.17 5.40
N ALA A 24 -14.20 8.63 4.16
CA ALA A 24 -14.91 7.87 3.13
C ALA A 24 -14.32 6.45 3.14
N ALA A 25 -15.17 5.43 3.31
CA ALA A 25 -14.72 4.06 3.30
C ALA A 25 -13.96 3.83 1.99
N VAL A 26 -12.70 3.43 2.11
CA VAL A 26 -11.88 3.06 0.95
C VAL A 26 -12.63 1.92 0.27
N ALA A 27 -12.98 2.11 -1.00
CA ALA A 27 -13.64 1.06 -1.78
C ALA A 27 -12.77 -0.21 -1.71
N PRO A 28 -13.38 -1.40 -1.53
CA PRO A 28 -12.61 -2.63 -1.55
C PRO A 28 -11.81 -2.70 -2.84
N ALA A 29 -10.57 -3.17 -2.72
CA ALA A 29 -9.71 -3.26 -3.88
C ALA A 29 -10.35 -4.15 -4.95
N PRO A 30 -10.24 -3.78 -6.24
CA PRO A 30 -10.82 -4.59 -7.30
C PRO A 30 -10.17 -5.97 -7.31
N ASP A 31 -10.95 -7.02 -7.58
CA ASP A 31 -10.38 -8.35 -7.81
C ASP A 31 -9.47 -8.31 -9.04
N VAL A 32 -8.27 -8.88 -8.90
CA VAL A 32 -7.29 -8.96 -9.97
C VAL A 32 -7.06 -10.45 -10.30
N PRO A 33 -7.06 -10.84 -11.59
CA PRO A 33 -6.77 -12.21 -12.00
C PRO A 33 -5.44 -12.70 -11.43
N GLY A 34 -5.38 -13.99 -11.10
CA GLY A 34 -4.35 -14.58 -10.23
C GLY A 34 -2.89 -14.35 -10.65
N ASP A 35 -2.60 -14.16 -11.93
CA ASP A 35 -1.24 -13.98 -12.45
C ASP A 35 -1.01 -12.56 -13.01
N THR A 36 -1.78 -11.58 -12.52
CA THR A 36 -1.69 -10.19 -12.91
C THR A 36 -1.69 -9.28 -11.70
N ILE A 37 -0.99 -8.13 -11.77
CA ILE A 37 -1.20 -7.03 -10.83
C ILE A 37 -1.99 -5.91 -11.52
N ASN A 38 -2.64 -5.05 -10.73
CA ASN A 38 -3.22 -3.82 -11.23
C ASN A 38 -2.50 -2.63 -10.59
N ALA A 39 -1.73 -1.88 -11.38
CA ALA A 39 -0.95 -0.73 -10.92
C ALA A 39 -1.63 0.57 -11.40
N CYS A 40 -1.94 1.46 -10.46
CA CYS A 40 -2.69 2.69 -10.74
C CYS A 40 -1.91 3.94 -10.34
N ALA A 41 -2.07 4.99 -11.14
CA ALA A 41 -1.42 6.27 -10.92
C ALA A 41 -2.00 7.05 -9.73
N ASP A 42 -3.26 6.81 -9.36
CA ASP A 42 -3.91 7.48 -8.23
C ASP A 42 -4.06 6.54 -7.02
N LEU A 43 -4.43 7.11 -5.87
CA LEU A 43 -4.77 6.36 -4.66
C LEU A 43 -6.05 5.53 -4.86
N ASN A 44 -6.23 4.48 -4.06
CA ASN A 44 -7.45 3.66 -4.03
C ASN A 44 -7.80 2.99 -5.37
N TYR A 45 -6.79 2.62 -6.17
CA TYR A 45 -6.97 1.87 -7.43
C TYR A 45 -7.78 2.61 -8.50
N THR A 46 -7.69 3.94 -8.52
CA THR A 46 -8.39 4.79 -9.50
C THR A 46 -7.46 5.42 -10.53
N GLY A 47 -8.06 6.13 -11.49
CA GLY A 47 -7.33 6.88 -12.49
C GLY A 47 -6.79 5.99 -13.60
N ASN A 48 -5.52 6.17 -13.92
CA ASN A 48 -4.88 5.46 -15.01
C ASN A 48 -4.19 4.19 -14.50
N CYS A 49 -4.75 3.03 -14.86
CA CYS A 49 -4.32 1.75 -14.36
C CYS A 49 -3.80 0.84 -15.49
N ASP A 50 -2.72 0.12 -15.19
CA ASP A 50 -2.14 -0.89 -16.07
C ASP A 50 -2.26 -2.27 -15.40
N ILE A 51 -2.81 -3.23 -16.15
CA ILE A 51 -2.81 -4.64 -15.76
C ILE A 51 -1.51 -5.26 -16.26
N VAL A 52 -0.70 -5.78 -15.34
CA VAL A 52 0.62 -6.33 -15.67
C VAL A 52 0.61 -7.82 -15.36
N ALA A 53 0.70 -8.64 -16.40
CA ALA A 53 0.85 -10.08 -16.26
C ALA A 53 2.26 -10.43 -15.78
N PHE A 54 2.34 -11.46 -14.94
CA PHE A 54 3.59 -11.87 -14.32
C PHE A 54 3.70 -13.39 -14.21
N VAL A 55 4.89 -13.87 -13.87
CA VAL A 55 5.18 -15.29 -13.64
C VAL A 55 5.92 -15.42 -12.33
N ASP A 56 5.60 -16.45 -11.53
CA ASP A 56 6.24 -16.69 -10.24
C ASP A 56 7.76 -16.72 -10.35
N GLY A 57 8.44 -16.00 -9.46
CA GLY A 57 9.91 -15.98 -9.44
C GLY A 57 10.56 -15.03 -10.43
N LEU A 58 9.89 -14.69 -11.53
CA LEU A 58 10.48 -13.96 -12.63
C LEU A 58 10.30 -12.46 -12.46
N CYS A 59 11.41 -11.74 -12.58
CA CYS A 59 11.37 -10.28 -12.57
C CYS A 59 10.79 -9.77 -13.88
N ILE A 60 9.85 -8.84 -13.77
CA ILE A 60 9.21 -8.19 -14.88
C ILE A 60 9.41 -6.68 -14.81
N GLN A 61 9.46 -6.06 -15.98
CA GLN A 61 9.59 -4.63 -16.12
C GLN A 61 8.22 -3.97 -15.98
N MET A 62 8.10 -2.98 -15.11
CA MET A 62 6.86 -2.20 -15.00
C MET A 62 6.65 -1.33 -16.25
N PRO A 63 5.38 -1.13 -16.68
CA PRO A 63 5.06 -0.21 -17.76
C PRO A 63 5.65 1.18 -17.49
N SER A 64 6.24 1.81 -18.51
CA SER A 64 6.96 3.09 -18.38
C SER A 64 6.14 4.20 -17.72
N ARG A 65 4.81 4.17 -17.91
CA ARG A 65 3.86 5.06 -17.26
C ARG A 65 3.87 4.93 -15.73
N GLN A 66 3.95 3.71 -15.21
CA GLN A 66 3.84 3.42 -13.78
C GLN A 66 5.14 3.64 -13.01
N VAL A 67 6.29 3.66 -13.69
CA VAL A 67 7.63 3.77 -13.08
C VAL A 67 7.76 4.96 -12.12
N ASN A 68 7.16 6.11 -12.46
CA ASN A 68 7.28 7.36 -11.70
C ASN A 68 5.94 7.90 -11.19
N SER A 69 4.82 7.24 -11.50
CA SER A 69 3.48 7.76 -11.19
C SER A 69 2.61 6.79 -10.41
N MET A 70 3.06 5.55 -10.19
CA MET A 70 2.29 4.55 -9.48
C MET A 70 2.13 4.93 -8.01
N THR A 71 0.88 5.02 -7.57
CA THR A 71 0.51 5.43 -6.21
C THR A 71 -0.27 4.34 -5.48
N SER A 72 -0.90 3.41 -6.21
CA SER A 72 -1.50 2.21 -5.63
C SER A 72 -1.28 0.98 -6.51
N VAL A 73 -1.16 -0.18 -5.85
CA VAL A 73 -0.98 -1.48 -6.52
C VAL A 73 -1.88 -2.49 -5.84
N GLN A 74 -2.69 -3.17 -6.65
CA GLN A 74 -3.43 -4.33 -6.20
C GLN A 74 -2.73 -5.61 -6.66
N VAL A 75 -2.51 -6.50 -5.71
CA VAL A 75 -1.87 -7.80 -5.89
C VAL A 75 -2.93 -8.89 -5.67
N PRO A 76 -2.96 -9.94 -6.49
CA PRO A 76 -3.90 -11.04 -6.34
C PRO A 76 -3.65 -11.79 -5.02
N ALA A 77 -4.71 -12.38 -4.46
CA ALA A 77 -4.60 -13.15 -3.24
C ALA A 77 -3.61 -14.32 -3.39
N GLY A 78 -2.82 -14.58 -2.34
CA GLY A 78 -1.78 -15.62 -2.36
C GLY A 78 -0.48 -15.21 -3.04
N TRP A 79 -0.32 -13.94 -3.37
CA TRP A 79 0.91 -13.40 -3.96
C TRP A 79 1.49 -12.26 -3.12
N ALA A 80 2.82 -12.20 -3.09
CA ALA A 80 3.59 -11.09 -2.58
C ALA A 80 4.44 -10.54 -3.72
N CYS A 81 4.42 -9.22 -3.89
CA CYS A 81 5.14 -8.54 -4.96
C CYS A 81 6.20 -7.62 -4.36
N THR A 82 7.46 -7.82 -4.75
CA THR A 82 8.55 -6.93 -4.34
C THR A 82 8.96 -6.02 -5.48
N PHE A 83 9.00 -4.73 -5.21
CA PHE A 83 9.47 -3.73 -6.17
C PHE A 83 10.93 -3.43 -5.94
N TYR A 84 11.70 -3.36 -7.03
CA TYR A 84 13.11 -2.99 -7.00
C TYR A 84 13.35 -1.83 -7.93
N ASP A 85 14.19 -0.89 -7.51
CA ASP A 85 14.79 0.02 -8.47
C ASP A 85 15.78 -0.76 -9.38
N ALA A 86 15.97 -0.26 -10.60
CA ALA A 86 16.85 -0.85 -11.59
C ALA A 86 18.30 -1.06 -11.10
N LYS A 87 18.77 -0.21 -10.19
CA LYS A 87 20.17 -0.11 -9.75
C LYS A 87 20.49 -1.02 -8.57
N SER A 88 19.47 -1.43 -7.81
CA SER A 88 19.59 -2.13 -6.53
C SER A 88 19.12 -3.59 -6.61
N SER A 89 18.78 -4.07 -7.80
CA SER A 89 18.08 -5.34 -7.98
C SER A 89 19.02 -6.55 -8.14
N ILE A 90 19.81 -6.88 -7.12
CA ILE A 90 20.59 -8.15 -7.10
C ILE A 90 19.67 -9.38 -7.26
N ALA A 91 18.42 -9.27 -6.80
CA ALA A 91 17.40 -10.31 -6.94
C ALA A 91 16.79 -10.41 -8.36
N CYS A 92 16.99 -9.40 -9.21
CA CYS A 92 16.56 -9.36 -10.59
C CYS A 92 17.78 -9.04 -11.44
N ASP A 93 18.58 -10.07 -11.74
CA ASP A 93 19.87 -10.01 -12.44
C ASP A 93 20.12 -8.68 -13.21
N PRO A 94 21.05 -7.82 -12.75
CA PRO A 94 21.30 -6.52 -13.36
C PRO A 94 21.85 -6.60 -14.80
N SER A 95 22.24 -7.79 -15.27
CA SER A 95 22.70 -8.02 -16.65
C SER A 95 21.57 -7.99 -17.70
N THR A 96 20.31 -8.06 -17.25
CA THR A 96 19.12 -8.05 -18.11
C THR A 96 18.84 -6.70 -18.80
N GLY A 97 19.62 -5.65 -18.49
CA GLY A 97 19.52 -4.37 -19.19
C GLY A 97 18.28 -3.54 -18.81
N PHE A 98 17.59 -3.90 -17.73
CA PHE A 98 16.46 -3.13 -17.23
C PHE A 98 16.93 -1.81 -16.61
N ASN A 99 16.57 -0.69 -17.22
CA ASN A 99 16.88 0.67 -16.72
C ASN A 99 15.72 1.27 -15.90
N THR A 100 14.81 0.45 -15.36
CA THR A 100 13.56 0.96 -14.77
C THR A 100 13.04 0.14 -13.57
N LEU A 101 11.88 0.52 -13.03
CA LEU A 101 11.23 -0.16 -11.90
C LEU A 101 10.93 -1.63 -12.26
N LEU A 102 11.40 -2.53 -11.41
CA LEU A 102 11.20 -3.97 -11.54
C LEU A 102 10.23 -4.48 -10.49
N LEU A 103 9.49 -5.52 -10.86
CA LEU A 103 8.60 -6.24 -9.98
C LEU A 103 8.93 -7.72 -10.00
N ARG A 104 9.06 -8.32 -8.82
CA ARG A 104 9.19 -9.78 -8.66
C ARG A 104 8.00 -10.31 -7.85
N PRO A 105 7.06 -11.03 -8.48
CA PRO A 105 6.00 -11.73 -7.78
C PRO A 105 6.53 -13.03 -7.16
N GLN A 106 6.03 -13.36 -5.98
CA GLN A 106 6.31 -14.60 -5.26
C GLN A 106 5.02 -15.16 -4.72
N LYS A 107 4.75 -16.44 -4.96
CA LYS A 107 3.60 -17.10 -4.37
C LYS A 107 3.80 -17.27 -2.87
N VAL A 108 2.83 -16.84 -2.07
CA VAL A 108 2.83 -16.98 -0.62
C VAL A 108 2.08 -18.28 -0.32
N THR A 109 2.84 -19.36 -0.17
CA THR A 109 2.34 -20.69 0.25
C THR A 109 1.82 -20.68 1.67
#